data_AF-Q54ML0-F1
#
_entry.id   AF-Q54ML0-F1
#
_cell.length_a   1.000
_cell.length_b   1.000
_cell.length_c   1.000
_cell.angle_alpha   90.00
_cell.angle_beta   90.00
_cell.angle_gamma   90.00
#
_symmetry.space_group_name_H-M   'P 1'
#
loop_
_entity.id
_entity.type
_entity.pdbx_description
1 polymer ?
#
loop_
_entity_poly.entity_id
_entity_poly.type
_entity_poly.pdbx_seq_one_letter_code
_entity_poly.pdbx_strand_id
1 'polypeptide(L)'
;METYNNTNNSNNNNNNNNNNNNNNNNNNNNNNNNNNNNNNNNNNNNNNSNIIKNNNISHSFESMSSYSNKNNNNKNKNNDNNNYENKNNGVVESSNTASKQFAQRIKIRPYMTADKEILSNICRLPQNTDFNTLKAYSISSDYSIRRAMSQNGYMFVAEDKFDNSVIGGICIAEKKLKFNGKERIFFYSFDAIVQPKYRSYKILTKLTAHATGVYLKHWNFDPIVYSSTSTGHFNMDRYYESTGMVKFIDQIQHAWKLDIAINHSPLIYMNRNRACRIWIEKDTVFIKQKFNQYFNNYEMCPVDFEDLILNKYWKQTYFATYRCPNGKIIEASISLWDQNKVCTLVNLDGSKQNVSNYGNRNPSSSTNDSFNFLNSNNQSYYYNPHNLQENQENQFQNNINYNGNGNRHPINHGKLNFLQLYACYTNETPMDGGINLFHELLKFVHNDCLKHKVDYLFIGLAKTDPIETQFPLLPGIKSLNFTLHFCMGNLDKSLREKISTRPFFQDPRDYGIVMFHSTDPNKHEPLLSNSPISSKL
;
A
#
# COMPACT_ATOMS: atom_id res chain seq x y z
N MET A 1 -12.05 31.79 -63.44
CA MET A 1 -11.74 30.70 -64.38
C MET A 1 -12.43 29.46 -63.85
N GLU A 2 -13.40 28.98 -64.63
CA GLU A 2 -13.94 27.62 -64.69
C GLU A 2 -12.85 26.57 -64.42
N THR A 3 -13.07 25.35 -63.93
CA THR A 3 -14.20 24.49 -63.53
C THR A 3 -13.50 23.23 -62.97
N TYR A 4 -14.17 22.41 -62.17
CA TYR A 4 -14.30 20.96 -62.38
C TYR A 4 -14.95 20.34 -61.15
N ASN A 5 -16.28 20.25 -61.21
CA ASN A 5 -17.03 19.21 -60.54
C ASN A 5 -16.75 17.88 -61.24
N ASN A 6 -16.49 16.82 -60.48
CA ASN A 6 -16.92 15.48 -60.90
C ASN A 6 -17.18 14.56 -59.71
N THR A 7 -18.48 14.40 -59.47
CA THR A 7 -19.21 13.31 -58.80
C THR A 7 -18.80 11.91 -59.28
N ASN A 8 -18.77 10.92 -58.38
CA ASN A 8 -19.68 9.76 -58.41
C ASN A 8 -19.36 8.68 -57.37
N ASN A 9 -20.36 8.44 -56.51
CA ASN A 9 -20.91 7.16 -56.05
C ASN A 9 -20.09 5.87 -56.27
N SER A 10 -19.84 5.16 -55.17
CA SER A 10 -20.01 3.69 -55.15
C SER A 10 -20.47 3.22 -53.77
N ASN A 11 -21.78 2.94 -53.68
CA ASN A 11 -22.39 2.10 -52.66
C ASN A 11 -21.83 0.69 -52.79
N ASN A 12 -21.27 0.12 -51.73
CA ASN A 12 -21.11 -1.33 -51.65
C ASN A 12 -21.62 -1.84 -50.30
N ASN A 13 -22.90 -2.21 -50.35
CA ASN A 13 -23.64 -2.97 -49.36
C ASN A 13 -23.08 -4.40 -49.39
N ASN A 14 -22.39 -4.86 -48.33
CA ASN A 14 -22.12 -6.29 -48.20
C ASN A 14 -22.57 -6.79 -46.82
N ASN A 15 -23.74 -7.40 -46.88
CA ASN A 15 -24.53 -8.00 -45.84
C ASN A 15 -24.01 -9.45 -45.67
N ASN A 16 -23.17 -9.73 -44.68
CA ASN A 16 -22.74 -11.11 -44.42
C ASN A 16 -23.19 -11.58 -43.03
N ASN A 17 -24.37 -12.19 -43.08
CA ASN A 17 -25.08 -12.89 -42.03
C ASN A 17 -24.35 -14.22 -41.78
N ASN A 18 -23.52 -14.34 -40.74
CA ASN A 18 -22.91 -15.62 -40.37
C ASN A 18 -23.40 -16.08 -39.00
N ASN A 19 -24.54 -16.74 -39.07
CA ASN A 19 -25.21 -17.49 -38.01
C ASN A 19 -24.45 -18.81 -37.83
N ASN A 20 -23.48 -18.87 -36.91
CA ASN A 20 -22.80 -20.13 -36.60
C ASN A 20 -23.09 -20.57 -35.16
N ASN A 21 -24.19 -21.28 -35.07
CA ASN A 21 -24.65 -22.09 -33.97
C ASN A 21 -23.70 -23.29 -33.80
N ASN A 22 -22.82 -23.28 -32.79
CA ASN A 22 -22.00 -24.46 -32.50
C ASN A 22 -21.97 -24.77 -31.00
N ASN A 23 -23.06 -25.42 -30.58
CA ASN A 23 -23.13 -26.56 -29.68
C ASN A 23 -21.81 -26.98 -29.02
N ASN A 24 -21.48 -26.39 -27.87
CA ASN A 24 -20.30 -26.78 -27.09
C ASN A 24 -20.63 -28.04 -26.28
N ASN A 25 -20.35 -29.18 -26.91
CA ASN A 25 -20.55 -30.52 -26.37
C ASN A 25 -19.57 -30.75 -25.22
N ASN A 26 -20.13 -30.85 -24.02
CA ASN A 26 -19.48 -31.04 -22.73
C ASN A 26 -18.85 -32.44 -22.64
N ASN A 27 -17.65 -32.63 -23.20
CA ASN A 27 -16.94 -33.90 -23.13
C ASN A 27 -16.02 -33.95 -21.91
N ASN A 28 -16.63 -34.33 -20.80
CA ASN A 28 -16.01 -34.64 -19.52
C ASN A 28 -15.22 -35.95 -19.64
N ASN A 29 -13.92 -35.88 -19.97
CA ASN A 29 -13.07 -37.08 -20.03
C ASN A 29 -11.77 -36.90 -19.23
N ASN A 30 -11.92 -37.06 -17.91
CA ASN A 30 -11.17 -38.02 -17.09
C ASN A 30 -9.76 -38.40 -17.60
N ASN A 31 -8.75 -37.56 -17.34
CA ASN A 31 -7.36 -37.96 -17.51
C ASN A 31 -6.74 -38.34 -16.16
N ASN A 32 -6.92 -39.61 -15.85
CA ASN A 32 -6.35 -40.36 -14.74
C ASN A 32 -4.85 -40.59 -15.00
N ASN A 33 -3.99 -39.62 -14.69
CA ASN A 33 -2.54 -39.80 -14.85
C ASN A 33 -1.92 -40.41 -13.59
N ASN A 34 -2.01 -41.73 -13.59
CA ASN A 34 -1.25 -42.69 -12.82
C ASN A 34 0.26 -42.48 -13.05
N ASN A 35 0.99 -41.84 -12.12
CA ASN A 35 2.45 -41.94 -12.11
C ASN A 35 2.97 -42.58 -10.82
N ASN A 36 3.19 -43.86 -11.01
CA ASN A 36 3.79 -44.88 -10.18
C ASN A 36 5.16 -44.47 -9.63
N ASN A 37 5.26 -44.44 -8.31
CA ASN A 37 6.23 -45.20 -7.53
C ASN A 37 7.71 -45.23 -8.02
N ASN A 38 8.59 -44.48 -7.34
CA ASN A 38 9.96 -44.95 -7.16
C ASN A 38 10.49 -44.57 -5.77
N ASN A 39 10.04 -45.35 -4.79
CA ASN A 39 10.83 -46.02 -3.77
C ASN A 39 12.32 -45.60 -3.69
N ASN A 40 12.66 -44.66 -2.79
CA ASN A 40 14.03 -44.60 -2.26
C ASN A 40 14.00 -44.83 -0.75
N ASN A 41 14.26 -46.10 -0.45
CA ASN A 41 14.43 -46.72 0.83
C ASN A 41 15.68 -46.15 1.53
N ASN A 42 15.52 -45.33 2.57
CA ASN A 42 16.59 -45.18 3.56
C ASN A 42 16.07 -45.34 4.99
N ASN A 43 16.10 -46.61 5.34
CA ASN A 43 16.11 -47.27 6.63
C ASN A 43 16.60 -46.40 7.83
N ASN A 44 15.69 -46.23 8.78
CA ASN A 44 15.85 -46.60 10.19
C ASN A 44 16.90 -45.86 11.04
N ASN A 45 16.44 -44.91 11.86
CA ASN A 45 16.74 -45.01 13.28
C ASN A 45 15.54 -44.60 14.13
N ASN A 46 15.03 -45.62 14.83
CA ASN A 46 13.89 -45.62 15.70
C ASN A 46 14.25 -45.03 17.07
N ASN A 47 13.22 -44.65 17.84
CA ASN A 47 13.21 -44.22 19.25
C ASN A 47 13.42 -42.71 19.50
N ASN A 48 12.31 -41.97 19.62
CA ASN A 48 11.76 -41.66 20.95
C ASN A 48 10.40 -40.97 20.79
N SER A 49 9.33 -41.77 20.85
CA SER A 49 7.94 -41.31 20.79
C SER A 49 7.52 -40.69 22.13
N ASN A 50 7.93 -39.45 22.39
CA ASN A 50 7.25 -38.63 23.39
C ASN A 50 6.14 -37.85 22.69
N ILE A 51 4.97 -38.50 22.63
CA ILE A 51 3.68 -37.91 22.32
C ILE A 51 3.36 -36.91 23.44
N ILE A 52 3.90 -35.69 23.32
CA ILE A 52 3.39 -34.55 24.07
C ILE A 52 2.10 -34.15 23.38
N LYS A 53 0.99 -34.58 23.98
CA LYS A 53 -0.37 -34.14 23.65
C LYS A 53 -0.38 -32.61 23.68
N ASN A 54 -0.46 -32.01 22.50
CA ASN A 54 -0.62 -30.57 22.27
C ASN A 54 -2.02 -30.11 22.75
N ASN A 55 -2.23 -30.07 24.06
CA ASN A 55 -3.19 -29.18 24.67
C ASN A 55 -2.38 -27.98 25.14
N ASN A 56 -2.49 -26.81 24.46
CA ASN A 56 -2.25 -25.45 25.02
C ASN A 56 -2.15 -24.32 23.98
N ILE A 57 -2.40 -24.54 22.68
CA ILE A 57 -2.29 -23.45 21.68
C ILE A 57 -3.48 -22.46 21.75
N SER A 58 -4.59 -22.79 22.42
CA SER A 58 -5.72 -21.87 22.58
C SER A 58 -5.43 -20.66 23.48
N HIS A 59 -4.39 -20.69 24.32
CA HIS A 59 -4.14 -19.61 25.28
C HIS A 59 -3.31 -18.42 24.75
N SER A 60 -2.62 -18.53 23.61
CA SER A 60 -1.79 -17.40 23.12
C SER A 60 -2.62 -16.25 22.52
N PHE A 61 -3.86 -16.51 22.12
CA PHE A 61 -4.72 -15.47 21.57
C PHE A 61 -5.63 -14.83 22.63
N GLU A 62 -6.04 -15.57 23.67
CA GLU A 62 -6.72 -14.98 24.83
C GLU A 62 -5.82 -13.99 25.61
N SER A 63 -4.49 -14.11 25.51
CA SER A 63 -3.60 -13.08 26.07
C SER A 63 -3.80 -11.70 25.43
N MET A 64 -4.22 -11.58 24.15
CA MET A 64 -4.49 -10.26 23.57
C MET A 64 -5.70 -9.57 24.20
N SER A 65 -6.72 -10.30 24.65
CA SER A 65 -7.84 -9.71 25.39
C SER A 65 -7.51 -9.46 26.87
N SER A 66 -6.56 -10.22 27.43
CA SER A 66 -6.25 -10.23 28.86
C SER A 66 -5.12 -9.26 29.29
N TYR A 67 -4.26 -8.79 28.38
CA TYR A 67 -3.11 -7.95 28.73
C TYR A 67 -3.44 -6.47 29.03
N SER A 68 -4.71 -6.05 28.94
CA SER A 68 -5.08 -4.66 29.23
C SER A 68 -5.05 -4.26 30.72
N ASN A 69 -4.61 -5.10 31.67
CA ASN A 69 -4.64 -4.70 33.09
C ASN A 69 -3.65 -5.38 34.07
N LYS A 70 -2.51 -5.91 33.62
CA LYS A 70 -1.49 -6.46 34.55
C LYS A 70 -0.09 -6.00 34.20
N ASN A 71 0.28 -4.81 34.67
CA ASN A 71 1.67 -4.45 34.90
C ASN A 71 1.74 -3.39 36.01
N ASN A 72 1.80 -3.88 37.24
CA ASN A 72 2.37 -3.23 38.41
C ASN A 72 2.60 -4.35 39.41
N ASN A 73 3.74 -5.02 39.32
CA ASN A 73 4.40 -5.65 40.45
C ASN A 73 5.75 -6.25 40.01
N ASN A 74 6.77 -6.02 40.83
CA ASN A 74 8.08 -6.66 40.90
C ASN A 74 9.23 -6.12 40.02
N LYS A 75 10.06 -5.25 40.61
CA LYS A 75 11.35 -5.61 41.28
C LYS A 75 12.08 -4.32 41.71
N ASN A 76 12.12 -3.99 43.00
CA ASN A 76 13.23 -4.27 43.93
C ASN A 76 14.62 -3.73 43.49
N LYS A 77 15.08 -2.61 44.08
CA LYS A 77 16.14 -2.56 45.11
C LYS A 77 16.63 -1.12 45.39
N ASN A 78 16.54 -0.76 46.67
CA ASN A 78 17.46 0.04 47.50
C ASN A 78 18.08 1.32 46.91
N ASN A 79 17.64 2.49 47.40
CA ASN A 79 18.47 3.31 48.29
C ASN A 79 17.68 4.51 48.82
N ASP A 80 17.54 4.52 50.14
CA ASP A 80 17.67 5.62 51.09
C ASP A 80 16.97 6.96 50.83
N ASN A 81 15.98 7.19 51.68
CA ASN A 81 15.74 8.43 52.40
C ASN A 81 15.72 9.71 51.57
N ASN A 82 14.56 10.01 50.98
CA ASN A 82 14.06 11.38 50.99
C ASN A 82 12.56 11.38 51.22
N ASN A 83 12.23 11.80 52.44
CA ASN A 83 10.91 11.93 53.03
C ASN A 83 10.23 13.17 52.42
N TYR A 84 9.80 13.08 51.16
CA TYR A 84 8.86 14.05 50.60
C TYR A 84 7.45 13.52 50.76
N GLU A 85 6.76 14.07 51.77
CA GLU A 85 5.34 13.90 52.03
C GLU A 85 4.51 14.20 50.78
N ASN A 86 4.21 13.15 50.02
CA ASN A 86 3.41 13.23 48.80
C ASN A 86 1.92 13.22 49.17
N LYS A 87 1.44 14.31 49.77
CA LYS A 87 0.00 14.61 49.92
C LYS A 87 -0.53 15.15 48.59
N ASN A 88 -0.80 14.28 47.62
CA ASN A 88 -1.58 14.62 46.41
C ASN A 88 -2.19 13.39 45.71
N ASN A 89 -2.85 12.50 46.47
CA ASN A 89 -3.48 11.27 45.94
C ASN A 89 -5.02 11.36 45.73
N GLY A 90 -5.60 12.56 45.63
CA GLY A 90 -7.07 12.72 45.63
C GLY A 90 -7.80 12.95 44.30
N VAL A 91 -7.12 13.20 43.17
CA VAL A 91 -7.79 13.86 42.01
C VAL A 91 -7.78 13.05 40.69
N VAL A 92 -7.22 11.83 40.65
CA VAL A 92 -7.06 11.11 39.37
C VAL A 92 -8.27 10.25 38.95
N GLU A 93 -9.26 10.01 39.82
CA GLU A 93 -10.36 9.10 39.48
C GLU A 93 -11.42 9.72 38.54
N SER A 94 -11.65 11.04 38.58
CA SER A 94 -12.75 11.66 37.84
C SER A 94 -12.55 11.67 36.31
N SER A 95 -11.32 11.83 35.82
CA SER A 95 -11.01 11.85 34.38
C SER A 95 -11.25 10.49 33.70
N ASN A 96 -11.15 9.39 34.45
CA ASN A 96 -11.40 8.06 33.93
C ASN A 96 -12.88 7.76 33.69
N THR A 97 -13.80 8.40 34.42
CA THR A 97 -15.24 8.13 34.30
C THR A 97 -15.80 8.65 32.99
N ALA A 98 -15.47 9.90 32.60
CA ALA A 98 -15.94 10.49 31.34
C ALA A 98 -15.41 9.72 30.13
N SER A 99 -14.13 9.32 30.15
CA SER A 99 -13.54 8.52 29.06
C SER A 99 -14.19 7.14 28.94
N LYS A 100 -14.49 6.47 30.07
CA LYS A 100 -15.21 5.19 30.07
C LYS A 100 -16.65 5.32 29.55
N GLN A 101 -17.38 6.35 29.98
CA GLN A 101 -18.74 6.63 29.50
C GLN A 101 -18.76 6.91 28.00
N PHE A 102 -17.84 7.77 27.52
CA PHE A 102 -17.72 8.04 26.10
C PHE A 102 -17.34 6.77 25.33
N ALA A 103 -16.42 5.96 25.83
CA ALA A 103 -16.08 4.69 25.20
C ALA A 103 -17.33 3.80 25.01
N GLN A 104 -18.22 3.67 26.00
CA GLN A 104 -19.45 2.87 25.88
C GLN A 104 -20.45 3.38 24.81
N ARG A 105 -20.41 4.70 24.54
CA ARG A 105 -21.17 5.37 23.49
C ARG A 105 -20.66 5.05 22.08
N ILE A 106 -19.46 4.49 21.93
CA ILE A 106 -18.90 4.13 20.62
C ILE A 106 -19.35 2.74 20.17
N LYS A 107 -19.91 2.67 18.97
CA LYS A 107 -20.27 1.45 18.25
C LYS A 107 -19.24 1.20 17.14
N ILE A 108 -18.74 -0.02 17.05
CA ILE A 108 -17.97 -0.45 15.87
C ILE A 108 -18.91 -1.21 14.95
N ARG A 109 -18.93 -0.87 13.66
CA ARG A 109 -19.74 -1.55 12.65
C ARG A 109 -18.96 -1.71 11.33
N PRO A 110 -19.41 -2.58 10.41
CA PRO A 110 -18.88 -2.63 9.06
C PRO A 110 -19.01 -1.28 8.35
N TYR A 111 -18.03 -0.99 7.50
CA TYR A 111 -18.05 0.14 6.58
C TYR A 111 -19.21 0.06 5.59
N MET A 112 -19.78 1.22 5.28
CA MET A 112 -20.78 1.44 4.24
C MET A 112 -20.29 2.50 3.26
N THR A 113 -20.75 2.47 2.02
CA THR A 113 -20.35 3.45 0.98
C THR A 113 -20.57 4.90 1.42
N ALA A 114 -21.62 5.17 2.21
CA ALA A 114 -21.90 6.50 2.76
C ALA A 114 -20.81 7.01 3.71
N ASP A 115 -20.01 6.13 4.31
CA ASP A 115 -18.92 6.52 5.21
C ASP A 115 -17.69 7.05 4.45
N LYS A 116 -17.64 6.84 3.11
CA LYS A 116 -16.50 7.20 2.23
C LYS A 116 -16.05 8.65 2.43
N GLU A 117 -16.98 9.59 2.27
CA GLU A 117 -16.67 11.02 2.31
C GLU A 117 -16.18 11.44 3.71
N ILE A 118 -16.82 10.94 4.76
CA ILE A 118 -16.48 11.27 6.14
C ILE A 118 -15.06 10.79 6.46
N LEU A 119 -14.74 9.53 6.15
CA LEU A 119 -13.43 8.94 6.43
C LEU A 119 -12.33 9.52 5.55
N SER A 120 -12.63 9.88 4.30
CA SER A 120 -11.69 10.59 3.43
C SER A 120 -11.32 11.98 3.94
N ASN A 121 -12.17 12.60 4.76
CA ASN A 121 -11.93 13.93 5.33
C ASN A 121 -11.17 13.92 6.66
N ILE A 122 -10.96 12.77 7.30
CA ILE A 122 -10.18 12.68 8.54
C ILE A 122 -8.69 12.84 8.23
N CYS A 123 -8.03 13.80 8.88
CA CYS A 123 -6.59 14.02 8.72
C CYS A 123 -5.79 12.76 9.11
N ARG A 124 -4.95 12.31 8.17
CA ARG A 124 -4.14 11.09 8.33
C ARG A 124 -2.72 11.39 8.78
N LEU A 125 -2.24 12.64 8.65
CA LEU A 125 -0.87 12.99 8.99
C LEU A 125 -0.57 12.71 10.48
N PRO A 126 0.59 12.08 10.79
CA PRO A 126 1.05 11.91 12.16
C PRO A 126 1.14 13.26 12.90
N GLN A 127 0.85 13.27 14.20
CA GLN A 127 0.90 14.50 15.01
C GLN A 127 2.31 15.09 15.11
N ASN A 128 3.33 14.25 14.98
CA ASN A 128 4.74 14.64 15.00
C ASN A 128 5.33 14.91 13.60
N THR A 129 4.48 15.12 12.59
CA THR A 129 4.95 15.47 11.25
C THR A 129 5.66 16.82 11.27
N ASP A 130 6.90 16.85 10.80
CA ASP A 130 7.63 18.11 10.62
C ASP A 130 7.13 18.83 9.37
N PHE A 131 6.21 19.76 9.56
CA PHE A 131 5.63 20.56 8.48
C PHE A 131 6.61 21.55 7.84
N ASN A 132 7.73 21.88 8.49
CA ASN A 132 8.72 22.79 7.91
C ASN A 132 9.50 22.12 6.78
N THR A 133 9.63 20.80 6.82
CA THR A 133 10.32 20.03 5.78
C THR A 133 9.36 19.29 4.85
N LEU A 134 8.09 19.13 5.19
CA LEU A 134 7.11 18.40 4.37
C LEU A 134 6.79 19.16 3.07
N LYS A 135 7.22 18.61 1.93
CA LYS A 135 6.95 19.12 0.57
C LYS A 135 5.65 18.59 -0.01
N ALA A 136 5.38 17.30 0.20
CA ALA A 136 4.18 16.66 -0.32
C ALA A 136 3.77 15.47 0.55
N TYR A 137 2.48 15.14 0.49
CA TYR A 137 1.98 13.93 1.15
C TYR A 137 0.80 13.34 0.37
N SER A 138 0.63 12.03 0.43
CA SER A 138 -0.45 11.33 -0.25
C SER A 138 -1.71 11.26 0.62
N ILE A 139 -2.86 11.48 0.01
CA ILE A 139 -4.17 11.26 0.62
C ILE A 139 -4.91 10.22 -0.22
N SER A 140 -5.38 9.14 0.39
CA SER A 140 -6.26 8.19 -0.30
C SER A 140 -7.45 8.95 -0.87
N SER A 141 -7.66 8.85 -2.18
CA SER A 141 -8.77 9.51 -2.88
C SER A 141 -10.12 8.94 -2.43
N ASP A 142 -10.10 7.67 -2.06
CA ASP A 142 -11.24 6.92 -1.56
C ASP A 142 -10.76 6.02 -0.42
N TYR A 143 -11.43 6.05 0.73
CA TYR A 143 -11.09 5.19 1.86
C TYR A 143 -11.23 3.69 1.53
N SER A 144 -12.10 3.34 0.58
CA SER A 144 -12.34 1.95 0.15
C SER A 144 -11.36 1.44 -0.89
N ILE A 145 -10.60 2.32 -1.56
CA ILE A 145 -9.71 1.93 -2.67
C ILE A 145 -8.73 0.83 -2.26
N ARG A 146 -8.23 0.92 -1.03
CA ARG A 146 -7.20 0.01 -0.55
C ARG A 146 -7.72 -1.40 -0.30
N ARG A 147 -8.96 -1.52 0.16
CA ARG A 147 -9.65 -2.81 0.24
C ARG A 147 -9.72 -3.47 -1.14
N ALA A 148 -9.92 -2.67 -2.19
CA ALA A 148 -9.98 -3.16 -3.57
C ALA A 148 -8.61 -3.56 -4.16
N MET A 149 -7.50 -3.29 -3.48
CA MET A 149 -6.15 -3.72 -3.92
C MET A 149 -5.78 -5.13 -3.45
N SER A 150 -6.44 -5.63 -2.41
CA SER A 150 -6.21 -6.95 -1.82
C SER A 150 -7.24 -7.97 -2.30
N GLN A 151 -6.90 -9.27 -2.24
CA GLN A 151 -7.82 -10.36 -2.53
C GLN A 151 -9.05 -10.30 -1.62
N ASN A 152 -8.80 -10.14 -0.33
CA ASN A 152 -9.80 -10.03 0.71
C ASN A 152 -9.47 -8.80 1.56
N GLY A 153 -10.49 -8.07 1.99
CA GLY A 153 -10.27 -6.95 2.89
C GLY A 153 -11.51 -6.58 3.67
N TYR A 154 -11.27 -6.11 4.89
CA TYR A 154 -12.28 -5.76 5.88
C TYR A 154 -12.13 -4.29 6.23
N MET A 155 -13.26 -3.63 6.41
CA MET A 155 -13.29 -2.22 6.78
C MET A 155 -14.31 -2.05 7.90
N PHE A 156 -13.86 -1.42 8.99
CA PHE A 156 -14.69 -1.13 10.14
C PHE A 156 -14.66 0.36 10.44
N VAL A 157 -15.80 0.86 10.91
CA VAL A 157 -15.95 2.26 11.30
C VAL A 157 -16.34 2.35 12.75
N ALA A 158 -15.80 3.37 13.42
CA ALA A 158 -16.24 3.80 14.73
C ALA A 158 -17.31 4.87 14.54
N GLU A 159 -18.49 4.60 15.07
CA GLU A 159 -19.65 5.48 15.06
C GLU A 159 -19.97 5.90 16.49
N ASP A 160 -20.26 7.18 16.66
CA ASP A 160 -20.78 7.73 17.90
C ASP A 160 -22.31 7.49 17.96
N LYS A 161 -22.80 6.72 18.94
CA LYS A 161 -24.24 6.36 19.05
C LYS A 161 -25.18 7.54 19.34
N PHE A 162 -24.69 8.68 19.81
CA PHE A 162 -25.56 9.80 20.19
C PHE A 162 -26.01 10.61 18.98
N ASP A 163 -25.11 10.83 18.02
CA ASP A 163 -25.38 11.62 16.81
C ASP A 163 -25.21 10.80 15.52
N ASN A 164 -24.87 9.52 15.63
CA ASN A 164 -24.57 8.59 14.53
C ASN A 164 -23.41 9.08 13.64
N SER A 165 -22.54 9.96 14.15
CA SER A 165 -21.41 10.46 13.39
C SER A 165 -20.31 9.40 13.27
N VAL A 166 -19.73 9.27 12.07
CA VAL A 166 -18.54 8.44 11.86
C VAL A 166 -17.32 9.21 12.34
N ILE A 167 -16.61 8.64 13.33
CA ILE A 167 -15.53 9.31 14.04
C ILE A 167 -14.15 8.71 13.74
N GLY A 168 -14.10 7.58 13.05
CA GLY A 168 -12.87 6.89 12.69
C GLY A 168 -13.12 5.59 11.94
N GLY A 169 -12.05 4.98 11.47
CA GLY A 169 -12.10 3.70 10.77
C GLY A 169 -10.77 2.97 10.79
N ILE A 170 -10.83 1.68 10.46
CA ILE A 170 -9.65 0.84 10.21
C ILE A 170 -9.91 -0.06 9.00
N CYS A 171 -8.89 -0.24 8.19
CA CYS A 171 -8.89 -1.17 7.08
C CYS A 171 -7.92 -2.32 7.34
N ILE A 172 -8.29 -3.51 6.90
CA ILE A 172 -7.49 -4.73 7.02
C ILE A 172 -7.43 -5.38 5.65
N ALA A 173 -6.22 -5.60 5.13
CA ALA A 173 -6.01 -6.44 3.96
C ALA A 173 -5.61 -7.84 4.41
N GLU A 174 -6.20 -8.85 3.79
CA GLU A 174 -5.79 -10.24 3.91
C GLU A 174 -5.05 -10.66 2.63
N LYS A 175 -3.93 -11.35 2.81
CA LYS A 175 -3.05 -11.79 1.72
C LYS A 175 -2.50 -13.18 1.99
N LYS A 176 -2.20 -13.91 0.92
CA LYS A 176 -1.42 -15.15 0.98
C LYS A 176 0.00 -14.88 0.55
N LEU A 177 0.95 -15.02 1.48
CA LEU A 177 2.37 -14.78 1.24
C LEU A 177 3.18 -16.03 1.60
N LYS A 178 4.38 -16.14 1.02
CA LYS A 178 5.39 -17.12 1.39
C LYS A 178 6.23 -16.55 2.55
N PHE A 179 6.33 -17.31 3.63
CA PHE A 179 7.12 -16.98 4.80
C PHE A 179 7.82 -18.22 5.33
N ASN A 180 9.14 -18.18 5.40
CA ASN A 180 10.02 -19.28 5.73
C ASN A 180 9.72 -20.55 4.91
N GLY A 181 9.55 -20.38 3.60
CA GLY A 181 9.25 -21.47 2.65
C GLY A 181 7.85 -22.06 2.74
N LYS A 182 6.95 -21.50 3.57
CA LYS A 182 5.56 -21.95 3.72
C LYS A 182 4.59 -20.88 3.30
N GLU A 183 3.46 -21.29 2.73
CA GLU A 183 2.33 -20.39 2.52
C GLU A 183 1.67 -20.06 3.86
N ARG A 184 1.35 -18.77 4.05
CA ARG A 184 0.76 -18.23 5.27
C ARG A 184 -0.25 -17.15 4.91
N ILE A 185 -1.26 -16.99 5.76
CA ILE A 185 -2.19 -15.86 5.67
C ILE A 185 -1.61 -14.70 6.47
N PHE A 186 -1.50 -13.55 5.82
CA PHE A 186 -1.05 -12.30 6.40
C PHE A 186 -2.21 -11.31 6.47
N PHE A 187 -2.33 -10.63 7.61
CA PHE A 187 -3.25 -9.52 7.79
C PHE A 187 -2.49 -8.22 8.01
N TYR A 188 -2.66 -7.28 7.09
CA TYR A 188 -2.10 -5.95 7.18
C TYR A 188 -3.16 -4.95 7.65
N SER A 189 -2.97 -4.37 8.84
CA SER A 189 -3.79 -3.25 9.30
C SER A 189 -3.25 -1.95 8.73
N PHE A 190 -4.09 -1.16 8.07
CA PHE A 190 -3.70 0.13 7.51
C PHE A 190 -4.84 1.15 7.58
N ASP A 191 -4.50 2.43 7.31
CA ASP A 191 -5.43 3.57 7.34
C ASP A 191 -6.30 3.60 8.60
N ALA A 192 -5.71 3.26 9.75
CA ALA A 192 -6.33 3.37 11.05
C ALA A 192 -6.40 4.84 11.45
N ILE A 193 -7.59 5.43 11.37
CA ILE A 193 -7.80 6.88 11.50
C ILE A 193 -8.89 7.17 12.52
N VAL A 194 -8.68 8.22 13.30
CA VAL A 194 -9.65 8.73 14.29
C VAL A 194 -9.61 10.25 14.20
N GLN A 195 -10.78 10.88 14.14
CA GLN A 195 -10.91 12.33 14.18
C GLN A 195 -10.16 12.89 15.40
N PRO A 196 -9.40 13.99 15.25
CA PRO A 196 -8.52 14.52 16.30
C PRO A 196 -9.20 14.66 17.67
N LYS A 197 -10.41 15.23 17.73
CA LYS A 197 -11.18 15.43 18.97
C LYS A 197 -11.53 14.15 19.73
N TYR A 198 -11.46 12.98 19.09
CA TYR A 198 -11.78 11.70 19.73
C TYR A 198 -10.57 10.81 20.04
N ARG A 199 -9.34 11.24 19.70
CA ARG A 199 -8.14 10.40 19.86
C ARG A 199 -7.84 10.03 21.31
N SER A 200 -8.21 10.87 22.28
CA SER A 200 -8.03 10.61 23.72
C SER A 200 -8.93 9.50 24.28
N TYR A 201 -9.98 9.08 23.56
CA TYR A 201 -10.96 8.09 24.04
C TYR A 201 -10.64 6.65 23.65
N LYS A 202 -9.38 6.35 23.27
CA LYS A 202 -8.92 4.99 22.92
C LYS A 202 -9.76 4.31 21.81
N ILE A 203 -10.28 5.11 20.87
CA ILE A 203 -11.11 4.61 19.74
C ILE A 203 -10.32 3.64 18.87
N LEU A 204 -9.04 3.93 18.63
CA LEU A 204 -8.16 3.06 17.87
C LEU A 204 -7.99 1.68 18.52
N THR A 205 -7.92 1.62 19.86
CA THR A 205 -7.88 0.36 20.60
C THR A 205 -9.14 -0.46 20.37
N LYS A 206 -10.32 0.17 20.33
CA LYS A 206 -11.58 -0.53 20.02
C LYS A 206 -11.63 -1.05 18.59
N LEU A 207 -11.21 -0.24 17.62
CA LEU A 207 -11.12 -0.64 16.22
C LEU A 207 -10.17 -1.84 16.07
N THR A 208 -9.03 -1.82 16.75
CA THR A 208 -8.05 -2.91 16.69
C THR A 208 -8.52 -4.17 17.42
N ALA A 209 -9.24 -4.04 18.53
CA ALA A 209 -9.88 -5.18 19.19
C ALA A 209 -10.90 -5.86 18.25
N HIS A 210 -11.65 -5.07 17.48
CA HIS A 210 -12.56 -5.61 16.47
C HIS A 210 -11.81 -6.28 15.30
N ALA A 211 -10.71 -5.66 14.84
CA ALA A 211 -9.81 -6.25 13.84
C ALA A 211 -9.22 -7.59 14.30
N THR A 212 -8.87 -7.69 15.59
CA THR A 212 -8.40 -8.93 16.21
C THR A 212 -9.44 -10.05 16.08
N GLY A 213 -10.72 -9.72 16.21
CA GLY A 213 -11.82 -10.66 15.96
C GLY A 213 -11.85 -11.21 14.54
N VAL A 214 -11.34 -10.49 13.53
CA VAL A 214 -11.15 -11.04 12.17
C VAL A 214 -10.02 -12.05 12.18
N TYR A 215 -8.86 -11.72 12.75
CA TYR A 215 -7.70 -12.62 12.77
C TYR A 215 -8.01 -13.94 13.47
N LEU A 216 -8.75 -13.86 14.59
CA LEU A 216 -9.20 -15.02 15.34
C LEU A 216 -10.12 -15.94 14.55
N LYS A 217 -10.84 -15.46 13.53
CA LYS A 217 -11.64 -16.35 12.65
C LYS A 217 -10.77 -17.22 11.75
N HIS A 218 -9.51 -16.85 11.56
CA HIS A 218 -8.54 -17.55 10.72
C HIS A 218 -7.44 -18.23 11.55
N TRP A 219 -7.66 -18.44 12.85
CA TRP A 219 -6.66 -18.99 13.79
C TRP A 219 -6.03 -20.31 13.32
N ASN A 220 -6.81 -21.14 12.62
CA ASN A 220 -6.41 -22.44 12.09
C ASN A 220 -5.36 -22.34 10.96
N PHE A 221 -5.16 -21.15 10.38
CA PHE A 221 -4.16 -20.88 9.35
C PHE A 221 -2.86 -20.28 9.90
N ASP A 222 -2.70 -20.18 11.23
CA ASP A 222 -1.54 -19.56 11.88
C ASP A 222 -1.27 -18.15 11.29
N PRO A 223 -2.25 -17.23 11.37
CA PRO A 223 -2.20 -15.98 10.65
C PRO A 223 -1.14 -15.06 11.24
N ILE A 224 -0.44 -14.33 10.37
CA ILE A 224 0.54 -13.32 10.76
C ILE A 224 -0.11 -11.95 10.62
N VAL A 225 -0.24 -11.22 11.73
CA VAL A 225 -0.70 -9.83 11.70
C VAL A 225 0.52 -8.93 11.64
N TYR A 226 0.54 -7.95 10.75
CA TYR A 226 1.65 -7.01 10.65
C TYR A 226 1.17 -5.59 10.38
N SER A 227 2.02 -4.63 10.72
CA SER A 227 1.80 -3.19 10.53
C SER A 227 3.14 -2.48 10.44
N SER A 228 3.19 -1.33 9.78
CA SER A 228 4.39 -0.49 9.71
C SER A 228 4.17 0.84 10.41
N THR A 229 5.22 1.42 10.99
CA THR A 229 5.20 2.77 11.58
C THR A 229 6.53 3.47 11.35
N SER A 230 6.53 4.81 11.38
CA SER A 230 7.75 5.58 11.28
C SER A 230 8.65 5.32 12.50
N THR A 231 9.96 5.19 12.26
CA THR A 231 10.92 4.99 13.35
C THR A 231 10.92 6.18 14.31
N GLY A 232 11.01 5.92 15.61
CA GLY A 232 11.06 6.96 16.64
C GLY A 232 9.68 7.49 17.08
N HIS A 233 8.59 6.90 16.58
CA HIS A 233 7.25 7.25 17.03
C HIS A 233 6.91 6.53 18.35
N PHE A 234 7.47 7.02 19.47
CA PHE A 234 7.37 6.39 20.80
C PHE A 234 5.96 5.98 21.23
N ASN A 235 4.92 6.78 20.91
CA ASN A 235 3.53 6.43 21.23
C ASN A 235 3.03 5.17 20.49
N MET A 236 3.51 4.96 19.25
CA MET A 236 3.17 3.78 18.45
C MET A 236 3.99 2.57 18.89
N ASP A 237 5.26 2.76 19.24
CA ASP A 237 6.11 1.70 19.78
C ASP A 237 5.48 1.12 21.06
N ARG A 238 5.10 1.98 22.01
CA ARG A 238 4.37 1.57 23.23
C ARG A 238 3.04 0.88 22.91
N TYR A 239 2.33 1.37 21.90
CA TYR A 239 1.09 0.75 21.45
C TYR A 239 1.34 -0.68 20.95
N TYR A 240 2.35 -0.90 20.11
CA TYR A 240 2.70 -2.22 19.60
C TYR A 240 3.17 -3.18 20.69
N GLU A 241 3.99 -2.70 21.64
CA GLU A 241 4.37 -3.48 22.82
C GLU A 241 3.15 -3.96 23.60
N SER A 242 2.14 -3.08 23.78
CA SER A 242 0.91 -3.42 24.51
C SER A 242 -0.01 -4.40 23.77
N THR A 243 0.14 -4.54 22.44
CA THR A 243 -0.65 -5.46 21.61
C THR A 243 0.06 -6.77 21.30
N GLY A 244 1.27 -6.98 21.84
CA GLY A 244 2.09 -8.17 21.56
C GLY A 244 2.75 -8.14 20.18
N MET A 245 2.68 -7.01 19.47
CA MET A 245 3.40 -6.83 18.22
C MET A 245 4.89 -6.57 18.52
N VAL A 246 5.77 -7.33 17.87
CA VAL A 246 7.21 -7.20 18.01
C VAL A 246 7.80 -6.54 16.78
N LYS A 247 8.77 -5.64 16.98
CA LYS A 247 9.62 -5.14 15.91
C LYS A 247 10.29 -6.32 15.19
N PHE A 248 10.13 -6.38 13.87
CA PHE A 248 10.61 -7.49 13.06
C PHE A 248 11.71 -7.06 12.08
N ILE A 249 11.46 -6.04 11.26
CA ILE A 249 12.41 -5.57 10.26
C ILE A 249 12.31 -4.06 10.04
N ASP A 250 13.44 -3.42 9.81
CA ASP A 250 13.48 -2.02 9.41
C ASP A 250 13.16 -1.87 7.91
N GLN A 251 12.46 -0.81 7.58
CA GLN A 251 12.11 -0.43 6.22
C GLN A 251 12.57 1.01 5.95
N ILE A 252 12.78 1.33 4.68
CA ILE A 252 13.11 2.67 4.23
C ILE A 252 12.24 3.01 3.01
N GLN A 253 11.76 4.24 2.97
CA GLN A 253 11.09 4.81 1.80
C GLN A 253 11.99 5.87 1.18
N HIS A 254 12.46 5.61 -0.03
CA HIS A 254 13.16 6.58 -0.86
C HIS A 254 12.18 7.26 -1.81
N ALA A 255 12.44 8.52 -2.12
CA ALA A 255 11.71 9.25 -3.13
C ALA A 255 12.63 10.30 -3.76
N TRP A 256 12.31 10.73 -4.97
CA TRP A 256 12.96 11.86 -5.61
C TRP A 256 12.01 12.50 -6.62
N LYS A 257 12.29 13.76 -6.94
CA LYS A 257 11.55 14.53 -7.93
C LYS A 257 12.11 14.26 -9.33
N LEU A 258 11.25 14.26 -10.33
CA LEU A 258 11.58 14.09 -11.74
C LEU A 258 11.49 15.47 -12.39
N ASP A 259 12.56 16.24 -12.29
CA ASP A 259 12.65 17.59 -12.87
C ASP A 259 13.85 17.77 -13.81
N ILE A 260 14.74 16.78 -13.88
CA ILE A 260 15.91 16.79 -14.77
C ILE A 260 16.11 15.41 -15.42
N ALA A 261 16.44 15.39 -16.70
CA ALA A 261 16.86 14.15 -17.35
C ALA A 261 18.27 13.74 -16.87
N ILE A 262 18.53 12.45 -16.74
CA ILE A 262 19.82 11.91 -16.32
C ILE A 262 20.54 11.29 -17.51
N ASN A 263 21.80 11.68 -17.72
CA ASN A 263 22.61 11.10 -18.78
C ASN A 263 22.94 9.63 -18.49
N HIS A 264 22.87 8.80 -19.53
CA HIS A 264 23.22 7.40 -19.47
C HIS A 264 24.72 7.17 -19.63
N SER A 265 25.20 6.05 -19.09
CA SER A 265 26.55 5.56 -19.37
C SER A 265 26.71 5.22 -20.86
N PRO A 266 27.92 5.36 -21.44
CA PRO A 266 28.24 4.86 -22.78
C PRO A 266 27.83 3.41 -23.03
N LEU A 267 27.70 2.60 -21.97
CA LEU A 267 27.25 1.21 -22.03
C LEU A 267 25.90 1.04 -22.76
N ILE A 268 24.98 1.99 -22.63
CA ILE A 268 23.70 1.97 -23.35
C ILE A 268 23.86 2.42 -24.80
N TYR A 269 24.72 3.41 -25.06
CA TYR A 269 24.93 3.96 -26.41
C TYR A 269 25.76 3.06 -27.31
N MET A 270 26.64 2.23 -26.74
CA MET A 270 27.47 1.27 -27.50
C MET A 270 26.69 0.02 -27.96
N ASN A 271 25.38 0.16 -28.19
CA ASN A 271 24.47 -0.87 -28.72
C ASN A 271 24.90 -1.46 -30.08
N ARG A 272 25.98 -0.96 -30.69
CA ARG A 272 26.63 -1.61 -31.85
C ARG A 272 26.94 -3.08 -31.59
N ASN A 273 27.30 -3.44 -30.35
CA ASN A 273 27.58 -4.84 -30.00
C ASN A 273 26.35 -5.62 -29.52
N ARG A 274 25.16 -5.00 -29.43
CA ARG A 274 23.94 -5.59 -28.84
C ARG A 274 24.17 -6.21 -27.45
N ALA A 275 25.19 -5.74 -26.73
CA ALA A 275 25.56 -6.31 -25.45
C ALA A 275 24.53 -5.95 -24.38
N CYS A 276 24.02 -4.72 -24.40
CA CYS A 276 22.97 -4.23 -23.51
C CYS A 276 21.64 -4.14 -24.25
N ARG A 277 20.56 -4.64 -23.65
CA ARG A 277 19.19 -4.48 -24.14
C ARG A 277 18.30 -4.05 -22.99
N ILE A 278 17.60 -2.93 -23.16
CA ILE A 278 16.55 -2.45 -22.26
C ILE A 278 15.22 -2.48 -23.01
N TRP A 279 14.17 -2.99 -22.39
CA TRP A 279 12.83 -3.02 -22.98
C TRP A 279 11.73 -2.94 -21.93
N ILE A 280 10.52 -2.59 -22.37
CA ILE A 280 9.31 -2.71 -21.58
C ILE A 280 8.68 -4.06 -21.93
N GLU A 281 8.44 -4.87 -20.92
CA GLU A 281 7.78 -6.16 -21.05
C GLU A 281 6.29 -6.05 -20.71
N LYS A 282 5.46 -6.71 -21.51
CA LYS A 282 4.01 -6.74 -21.35
C LYS A 282 3.48 -8.16 -21.15
N ASP A 283 4.25 -9.19 -21.49
CA ASP A 283 3.87 -10.57 -21.23
C ASP A 283 3.92 -10.86 -19.72
N THR A 284 2.73 -10.95 -19.12
CA THR A 284 2.56 -11.18 -17.68
C THR A 284 3.02 -12.58 -17.28
N VAL A 285 2.97 -13.57 -18.16
CA VAL A 285 3.49 -14.91 -17.90
C VAL A 285 5.00 -14.87 -17.77
N PHE A 286 5.68 -14.18 -18.69
CA PHE A 286 7.13 -13.97 -18.61
C PHE A 286 7.52 -13.21 -17.34
N ILE A 287 6.83 -12.12 -17.02
CA ILE A 287 7.08 -11.32 -15.81
C ILE A 287 6.93 -12.18 -14.55
N LYS A 288 5.83 -12.95 -14.45
CA LYS A 288 5.59 -13.88 -13.33
C LYS A 288 6.70 -14.90 -13.18
N GLN A 289 7.14 -15.53 -14.29
CA GLN A 289 8.23 -16.50 -14.26
C GLN A 289 9.52 -15.89 -13.72
N LYS A 290 9.87 -14.68 -14.18
CA LYS A 290 11.02 -13.94 -13.68
C LYS A 290 10.86 -13.63 -12.20
N PHE A 291 9.74 -13.09 -11.75
CA PHE A 291 9.54 -12.77 -10.34
C PHE A 291 9.62 -14.01 -9.44
N ASN A 292 9.02 -15.13 -9.85
CA ASN A 292 9.13 -16.39 -9.14
C ASN A 292 10.57 -16.91 -9.06
N GLN A 293 11.37 -16.70 -10.11
CA GLN A 293 12.78 -17.08 -10.13
C GLN A 293 13.61 -16.23 -9.16
N TYR A 294 13.47 -14.90 -9.21
CA TYR A 294 14.34 -13.98 -8.48
C TYR A 294 13.96 -13.79 -7.01
N PHE A 295 12.67 -13.80 -6.71
CA PHE A 295 12.18 -13.60 -5.35
C PHE A 295 11.96 -14.93 -4.60
N ASN A 296 12.49 -16.05 -5.11
CA ASN A 296 12.31 -17.37 -4.47
C ASN A 296 12.92 -17.47 -3.06
N ASN A 297 13.95 -16.68 -2.78
CA ASN A 297 14.68 -16.62 -1.51
C ASN A 297 14.26 -15.42 -0.65
N TYR A 298 13.32 -14.60 -1.12
CA TYR A 298 12.77 -13.49 -0.37
C TYR A 298 11.65 -13.98 0.56
N GLU A 299 11.50 -13.28 1.69
CA GLU A 299 10.39 -13.44 2.60
C GLU A 299 9.24 -12.49 2.22
N MET A 300 8.01 -12.84 2.61
CA MET A 300 6.79 -12.07 2.31
C MET A 300 6.47 -11.90 0.83
N CYS A 301 6.98 -12.79 -0.04
CA CYS A 301 6.57 -12.79 -1.44
C CYS A 301 5.11 -13.22 -1.58
N PRO A 302 4.34 -12.63 -2.50
CA PRO A 302 3.06 -13.19 -2.92
C PRO A 302 3.19 -14.67 -3.26
N VAL A 303 2.20 -15.47 -2.85
CA VAL A 303 2.15 -16.88 -3.30
C VAL A 303 2.06 -16.93 -4.83
N ASP A 304 1.27 -16.01 -5.40
CA ASP A 304 1.17 -15.76 -6.83
C ASP A 304 1.39 -14.28 -7.16
N PHE A 305 2.38 -13.98 -8.00
CA PHE A 305 2.64 -12.61 -8.46
C PHE A 305 1.57 -12.06 -9.41
N GLU A 306 0.68 -12.91 -9.97
CA GLU A 306 -0.48 -12.46 -10.76
C GLU A 306 -1.37 -11.48 -9.99
N ASP A 307 -1.48 -11.64 -8.66
CA ASP A 307 -2.21 -10.70 -7.79
C ASP A 307 -1.72 -9.24 -7.90
N LEU A 308 -0.46 -9.06 -8.31
CA LEU A 308 0.16 -7.76 -8.50
C LEU A 308 0.15 -7.35 -9.97
N ILE A 309 0.62 -8.21 -10.88
CA ILE A 309 0.85 -7.84 -12.29
C ILE A 309 -0.43 -7.84 -13.13
N LEU A 310 -1.49 -8.54 -12.72
CA LEU A 310 -2.82 -8.43 -13.34
C LEU A 310 -3.70 -7.40 -12.66
N ASN A 311 -3.18 -6.72 -11.63
CA ASN A 311 -3.92 -5.69 -10.94
C ASN A 311 -3.99 -4.43 -11.81
N LYS A 312 -5.15 -3.74 -11.83
CA LYS A 312 -5.36 -2.50 -12.59
C LYS A 312 -4.41 -1.34 -12.22
N TYR A 313 -3.72 -1.46 -11.09
CA TYR A 313 -2.70 -0.51 -10.63
C TYR A 313 -1.29 -0.85 -11.15
N TRP A 314 -1.03 -2.07 -11.63
CA TRP A 314 0.20 -2.34 -12.37
C TRP A 314 0.20 -1.53 -13.66
N LYS A 315 1.32 -0.85 -13.93
CA LYS A 315 1.47 -0.01 -15.11
C LYS A 315 2.27 -0.71 -16.19
N GLN A 316 3.51 -1.09 -15.86
CA GLN A 316 4.42 -1.80 -16.76
C GLN A 316 5.66 -2.28 -16.00
N THR A 317 6.41 -3.18 -16.63
CA THR A 317 7.68 -3.69 -16.10
C THR A 317 8.79 -3.49 -17.12
N TYR A 318 9.90 -2.90 -16.69
CA TYR A 318 11.09 -2.74 -17.50
C TYR A 318 12.08 -3.85 -17.18
N PHE A 319 12.78 -4.31 -18.21
CA PHE A 319 13.89 -5.24 -18.07
C PHE A 319 15.13 -4.66 -18.73
N ALA A 320 16.28 -4.99 -18.18
CA ALA A 320 17.58 -4.79 -18.79
C ALA A 320 18.34 -6.11 -18.79
N THR A 321 19.08 -6.39 -19.86
CA THR A 321 20.06 -7.48 -19.91
C THR A 321 21.39 -6.96 -20.42
N TYR A 322 22.48 -7.49 -19.88
CA TYR A 322 23.83 -7.25 -20.37
C TYR A 322 24.58 -8.57 -20.52
N ARG A 323 25.08 -8.85 -21.73
CA ARG A 323 25.94 -10.01 -21.99
C ARG A 323 27.40 -9.62 -21.76
N CYS A 324 27.98 -10.15 -20.69
CA CYS A 324 29.39 -9.97 -20.36
C CYS A 324 30.31 -10.63 -21.40
N PRO A 325 31.58 -10.19 -21.51
CA PRO A 325 32.55 -10.82 -22.41
C PRO A 325 32.77 -12.33 -22.17
N ASN A 326 32.59 -12.79 -20.94
CA ASN A 326 32.66 -14.22 -20.58
C ASN A 326 31.38 -15.02 -20.88
N GLY A 327 30.37 -14.39 -21.49
CA GLY A 327 29.08 -15.02 -21.82
C GLY A 327 28.04 -14.98 -20.71
N LYS A 328 28.39 -14.59 -19.47
CA LYS A 328 27.41 -14.40 -18.38
C LYS A 328 26.39 -13.33 -18.76
N ILE A 329 25.11 -13.59 -18.49
CA ILE A 329 24.04 -12.61 -18.68
C ILE A 329 23.69 -12.00 -17.32
N ILE A 330 23.88 -10.69 -17.21
CA ILE A 330 23.35 -9.90 -16.12
C ILE A 330 21.96 -9.42 -16.53
N GLU A 331 21.02 -9.40 -15.59
CA GLU A 331 19.65 -8.99 -15.79
C GLU A 331 19.18 -8.16 -14.60
N ALA A 332 18.40 -7.14 -14.89
CA ALA A 332 17.74 -6.28 -13.92
C ALA A 332 16.27 -6.05 -14.31
N SER A 333 15.41 -5.80 -13.32
CA SER A 333 14.01 -5.47 -13.54
C SER A 333 13.53 -4.38 -12.60
N ILE A 334 12.58 -3.55 -13.08
CA ILE A 334 11.86 -2.54 -12.31
C ILE A 334 10.39 -2.56 -12.75
N SER A 335 9.45 -2.80 -11.84
CA SER A 335 8.03 -2.60 -12.10
C SER A 335 7.51 -1.26 -11.58
N LEU A 336 6.54 -0.71 -12.29
CA LEU A 336 5.82 0.50 -11.92
C LEU A 336 4.40 0.19 -11.47
N TRP A 337 4.01 0.78 -10.34
CA TRP A 337 2.67 0.80 -9.79
C TRP A 337 2.10 2.22 -9.85
N ASP A 338 0.91 2.37 -10.42
CA ASP A 338 0.24 3.66 -10.65
C ASP A 338 -0.46 4.16 -9.38
N GLN A 339 0.34 4.83 -8.54
CA GLN A 339 -0.12 5.35 -7.28
C GLN A 339 -1.17 6.47 -7.42
N ASN A 340 -1.27 7.11 -8.60
CA ASN A 340 -2.27 8.16 -8.88
C ASN A 340 -3.71 7.64 -8.92
N LYS A 341 -3.86 6.33 -9.13
CA LYS A 341 -5.15 5.62 -9.06
C LYS A 341 -5.53 5.22 -7.64
N VAL A 342 -4.58 5.29 -6.69
CA VAL A 342 -4.76 4.91 -5.28
C VAL A 342 -4.93 6.15 -4.40
N CYS A 343 -4.07 7.14 -4.57
CA CYS A 343 -4.09 8.36 -3.79
C CYS A 343 -3.75 9.60 -4.62
N THR A 344 -4.10 10.75 -4.07
CA THR A 344 -3.72 12.07 -4.59
C THR A 344 -2.51 12.55 -3.80
N LEU A 345 -1.45 12.98 -4.50
CA LEU A 345 -0.31 13.62 -3.87
C LEU A 345 -0.56 15.13 -3.79
N VAL A 346 -0.63 15.64 -2.57
CA VAL A 346 -0.86 17.07 -2.29
C VAL A 346 0.48 17.77 -2.18
N ASN A 347 0.72 18.76 -3.04
CA ASN A 347 1.88 19.64 -2.96
C ASN A 347 1.64 20.72 -1.90
N LEU A 348 2.60 20.89 -0.99
CA LEU A 348 2.58 21.94 0.02
C LEU A 348 3.35 23.18 -0.36
N ASP A 349 4.23 23.13 -1.38
CA ASP A 349 5.12 24.24 -1.77
C ASP A 349 4.39 25.51 -2.23
N GLY A 350 3.05 25.53 -2.25
CA GLY A 350 2.26 26.73 -2.53
C GLY A 350 2.40 27.26 -3.96
N SER A 351 3.33 26.73 -4.77
CA SER A 351 3.47 27.03 -6.18
C SER A 351 2.15 26.68 -6.82
N LYS A 352 1.31 27.70 -7.05
CA LYS A 352 0.12 27.59 -7.88
C LYS A 352 0.63 26.95 -9.16
N GLN A 353 0.24 25.70 -9.42
CA GLN A 353 0.44 25.15 -10.74
C GLN A 353 -0.37 26.10 -11.63
N ASN A 354 0.35 26.95 -12.37
CA ASN A 354 -0.24 27.68 -13.47
C ASN A 354 -0.67 26.59 -14.45
N VAL A 355 -1.86 26.04 -14.22
CA VAL A 355 -2.56 25.22 -15.19
C VAL A 355 -2.86 26.22 -16.29
N SER A 356 -1.91 26.36 -17.21
CA SER A 356 -2.05 27.13 -18.43
C SER A 356 -3.35 26.65 -19.06
N ASN A 357 -4.36 27.52 -19.04
CA ASN A 357 -5.68 27.32 -19.61
C ASN A 357 -5.56 26.58 -20.95
N TYR A 358 -5.84 25.28 -20.94
CA TYR A 358 -6.06 24.55 -22.17
C TYR A 358 -7.36 25.07 -22.77
N GLY A 359 -7.18 25.99 -23.73
CA GLY A 359 -8.06 26.24 -24.86
C GLY A 359 -9.55 26.41 -24.57
N ASN A 360 -9.99 27.67 -24.57
CA ASN A 360 -11.33 28.12 -24.96
C ASN A 360 -12.08 27.09 -25.81
N ARG A 361 -13.02 26.35 -25.21
CA ARG A 361 -14.15 25.80 -25.94
C ARG A 361 -15.37 26.63 -25.56
N ASN A 362 -15.84 27.38 -26.56
CA ASN A 362 -17.00 28.25 -26.49
C ASN A 362 -18.22 27.51 -25.91
N PRO A 363 -18.99 28.17 -25.02
CA PRO A 363 -20.18 27.59 -24.41
C PRO A 363 -21.34 27.63 -25.40
N SER A 364 -21.65 26.50 -26.03
CA SER A 364 -22.94 26.33 -26.70
C SER A 364 -23.98 25.90 -25.68
N SER A 365 -24.92 26.82 -25.45
CA SER A 365 -26.26 26.67 -24.89
C SER A 365 -26.92 25.29 -25.06
N SER A 366 -27.45 24.72 -23.97
CA SER A 366 -28.71 23.96 -24.01
C SER A 366 -29.31 23.79 -22.61
N THR A 367 -30.37 24.57 -22.40
CA THR A 367 -31.66 24.20 -21.77
C THR A 367 -31.69 23.16 -20.64
N ASN A 368 -32.16 23.69 -19.50
CA ASN A 368 -32.80 23.05 -18.36
C ASN A 368 -33.65 21.83 -18.75
N ASP A 369 -33.33 20.68 -18.15
CA ASP A 369 -34.33 19.65 -17.88
C ASP A 369 -34.16 19.13 -16.44
N SER A 370 -35.16 19.49 -15.65
CA SER A 370 -35.44 19.11 -14.27
C SER A 370 -35.71 17.60 -14.15
N PHE A 371 -34.81 16.88 -13.48
CA PHE A 371 -35.01 15.47 -13.12
C PHE A 371 -35.47 15.33 -11.68
N ASN A 372 -36.71 14.86 -11.51
CA ASN A 372 -37.33 14.53 -10.24
C ASN A 372 -36.79 13.20 -9.69
N PHE A 373 -36.38 13.23 -8.42
CA PHE A 373 -35.96 12.10 -7.61
C PHE A 373 -37.15 11.18 -7.30
N LEU A 374 -37.04 9.88 -7.62
CA LEU A 374 -37.87 8.84 -7.03
C LEU A 374 -37.00 7.83 -6.28
N ASN A 375 -37.22 7.83 -4.96
CA ASN A 375 -36.80 6.83 -3.99
C ASN A 375 -37.02 5.41 -4.49
N SER A 376 -36.01 4.56 -4.38
CA SER A 376 -36.21 3.11 -4.34
C SER A 376 -35.33 2.47 -3.26
N ASN A 377 -35.95 1.51 -2.59
CA ASN A 377 -35.65 1.04 -1.26
C ASN A 377 -34.39 0.19 -1.15
N ASN A 378 -33.77 0.30 0.03
CA ASN A 378 -32.73 -0.54 0.60
C ASN A 378 -32.91 -2.04 0.30
N GLN A 379 -31.98 -2.63 -0.45
CA GLN A 379 -31.64 -4.04 -0.31
C GLN A 379 -30.12 -4.19 -0.22
N SER A 380 -29.69 -4.92 0.81
CA SER A 380 -28.31 -5.21 1.15
C SER A 380 -27.68 -6.13 0.11
N TYR A 381 -26.84 -5.59 -0.75
CA TYR A 381 -26.05 -6.40 -1.67
C TYR A 381 -24.82 -6.98 -0.96
N TYR A 382 -24.79 -8.30 -0.84
CA TYR A 382 -23.53 -9.04 -0.70
C TYR A 382 -22.74 -8.82 -1.99
N TYR A 383 -21.65 -8.06 -1.88
CA TYR A 383 -20.78 -7.70 -3.00
C TYR A 383 -19.92 -8.91 -3.39
N ASN A 384 -20.22 -9.52 -4.54
CA ASN A 384 -19.41 -10.58 -5.15
C ASN A 384 -18.51 -9.96 -6.24
N PRO A 385 -17.17 -9.96 -6.10
CA PRO A 385 -16.26 -9.09 -6.88
C PRO A 385 -15.90 -9.60 -8.29
N HIS A 386 -16.80 -10.29 -8.99
CA HIS A 386 -16.61 -10.65 -10.41
C HIS A 386 -17.75 -10.06 -11.27
N ASN A 387 -17.62 -8.79 -11.65
CA ASN A 387 -18.16 -8.18 -12.87
C ASN A 387 -17.92 -6.67 -12.84
N LEU A 388 -16.75 -6.23 -13.32
CA LEU A 388 -16.47 -4.83 -13.64
C LEU A 388 -16.07 -4.79 -15.12
N GLN A 389 -17.05 -4.52 -15.99
CA GLN A 389 -16.81 -4.14 -17.38
C GLN A 389 -16.41 -2.65 -17.44
N GLU A 390 -15.31 -2.36 -18.14
CA GLU A 390 -14.49 -1.14 -18.14
C GLU A 390 -15.11 0.14 -18.73
N ASN A 391 -16.43 0.26 -18.96
CA ASN A 391 -16.97 1.37 -19.76
C ASN A 391 -17.53 2.58 -18.99
N GLN A 392 -17.10 2.86 -17.75
CA GLN A 392 -17.56 4.05 -16.99
C GLN A 392 -16.46 4.95 -16.39
N GLU A 393 -15.20 4.85 -16.82
CA GLU A 393 -14.12 5.64 -16.19
C GLU A 393 -14.07 7.14 -16.57
N ASN A 394 -14.80 7.60 -17.61
CA ASN A 394 -14.69 9.00 -18.07
C ASN A 394 -15.83 9.95 -17.66
N GLN A 395 -16.87 9.51 -16.93
CA GLN A 395 -17.98 10.41 -16.54
C GLN A 395 -18.01 10.84 -15.07
N PHE A 396 -17.15 10.31 -14.19
CA PHE A 396 -17.24 10.60 -12.76
C PHE A 396 -16.33 11.72 -12.22
N GLN A 397 -15.66 12.52 -13.07
CA GLN A 397 -14.67 13.50 -12.58
C GLN A 397 -15.11 14.97 -12.47
N ASN A 398 -16.34 15.38 -12.83
CA ASN A 398 -16.68 16.81 -12.86
C ASN A 398 -17.91 17.30 -12.06
N ASN A 399 -18.52 16.49 -11.19
CA ASN A 399 -19.66 16.95 -10.39
C ASN A 399 -19.35 17.02 -8.89
N ILE A 400 -18.73 18.12 -8.46
CA ILE A 400 -18.77 18.57 -7.06
C ILE A 400 -19.28 20.02 -7.07
N ASN A 401 -20.60 20.19 -7.19
CA ASN A 401 -21.26 21.47 -6.97
C ASN A 401 -21.66 21.56 -5.49
N TYR A 402 -20.87 22.31 -4.72
CA TYR A 402 -21.21 22.67 -3.34
C TYR A 402 -22.21 23.82 -3.34
N ASN A 403 -23.45 23.55 -2.90
CA ASN A 403 -24.39 24.58 -2.45
C ASN A 403 -24.17 24.84 -0.96
N GLY A 404 -23.54 25.96 -0.63
CA GLY A 404 -23.36 26.42 0.75
C GLY A 404 -22.64 27.76 0.76
N ASN A 405 -23.39 28.84 1.01
CA ASN A 405 -22.93 30.22 1.05
C ASN A 405 -21.64 30.38 1.87
N GLY A 406 -20.53 30.59 1.16
CA GLY A 406 -19.19 30.75 1.72
C GLY A 406 -18.15 30.44 0.65
N ASN A 407 -18.06 31.30 -0.36
CA ASN A 407 -17.16 31.20 -1.53
C ASN A 407 -15.68 31.11 -1.13
N ARG A 408 -15.23 29.93 -0.69
CA ARG A 408 -13.84 29.51 -0.83
C ARG A 408 -13.83 28.51 -1.97
N HIS A 409 -13.63 29.00 -3.19
CA HIS A 409 -13.34 28.13 -4.33
C HIS A 409 -12.22 27.18 -3.90
N PRO A 410 -12.39 25.85 -4.02
CA PRO A 410 -11.32 24.92 -3.72
C PRO A 410 -10.13 25.34 -4.58
N ILE A 411 -9.03 25.74 -3.92
CA ILE A 411 -7.78 26.06 -4.60
C ILE A 411 -7.43 24.79 -5.36
N ASN A 412 -7.46 24.87 -6.69
CA ASN A 412 -7.20 23.76 -7.58
C ASN A 412 -5.69 23.50 -7.51
N HIS A 413 -5.24 22.87 -6.42
CA HIS A 413 -3.88 22.40 -6.29
C HIS A 413 -3.70 21.34 -7.37
N GLY A 414 -2.92 21.67 -8.39
CA GLY A 414 -2.75 20.78 -9.51
C GLY A 414 -2.24 19.42 -9.02
N LYS A 415 -2.95 18.37 -9.44
CA LYS A 415 -2.69 16.99 -9.03
C LYS A 415 -1.29 16.61 -9.50
N LEU A 416 -0.39 16.33 -8.55
CA LEU A 416 0.93 15.79 -8.87
C LEU A 416 0.79 14.33 -9.31
N ASN A 417 1.50 13.97 -10.38
CA ASN A 417 1.65 12.61 -10.85
C ASN A 417 2.83 11.94 -10.16
N PHE A 418 2.61 10.77 -9.60
CA PHE A 418 3.66 10.02 -8.94
C PHE A 418 3.46 8.52 -9.13
N LEU A 419 4.56 7.79 -9.27
CA LEU A 419 4.54 6.35 -9.44
C LEU A 419 5.40 5.70 -8.37
N GLN A 420 5.04 4.48 -8.05
CA GLN A 420 5.79 3.66 -7.12
C GLN A 420 6.59 2.61 -7.89
N LEU A 421 7.87 2.47 -7.56
CA LEU A 421 8.67 1.33 -8.00
C LEU A 421 8.42 0.15 -7.08
N TYR A 422 8.36 -1.06 -7.63
CA TYR A 422 8.29 -2.30 -6.85
C TYR A 422 8.90 -3.47 -7.64
N ALA A 423 9.03 -4.63 -6.98
CA ALA A 423 9.60 -5.84 -7.56
C ALA A 423 10.92 -5.59 -8.32
N CYS A 424 11.76 -4.71 -7.75
CA CYS A 424 13.05 -4.34 -8.31
C CYS A 424 14.07 -5.43 -7.97
N TYR A 425 14.85 -5.88 -8.95
CA TYR A 425 15.93 -6.83 -8.70
C TYR A 425 17.08 -6.67 -9.69
N THR A 426 18.23 -7.23 -9.35
CA THR A 426 19.35 -7.50 -10.26
C THR A 426 20.05 -8.80 -9.85
N ASN A 427 20.56 -9.57 -10.81
CA ASN A 427 21.54 -10.64 -10.51
C ASN A 427 23.00 -10.15 -10.62
N GLU A 428 23.20 -8.86 -10.78
CA GLU A 428 24.55 -8.28 -10.78
C GLU A 428 25.21 -8.50 -9.42
N THR A 429 26.46 -8.96 -9.48
CA THR A 429 27.32 -9.19 -8.33
C THR A 429 28.47 -8.18 -8.35
N PRO A 430 29.11 -7.88 -7.21
CA PRO A 430 30.28 -6.99 -7.18
C PRO A 430 31.44 -7.43 -8.09
N MET A 431 31.51 -8.72 -8.44
CA MET A 431 32.54 -9.29 -9.33
C MET A 431 32.28 -9.06 -10.81
N ASP A 432 31.12 -8.51 -11.18
CA ASP A 432 30.74 -8.29 -12.58
C ASP A 432 31.37 -7.02 -13.20
N GLY A 433 32.46 -6.51 -12.61
CA GLY A 433 33.24 -5.42 -13.20
C GLY A 433 32.58 -4.05 -13.16
N GLY A 434 31.59 -3.84 -12.29
CA GLY A 434 30.95 -2.53 -12.09
C GLY A 434 30.14 -2.04 -13.29
N ILE A 435 29.48 -2.97 -14.00
CA ILE A 435 28.58 -2.64 -15.13
C ILE A 435 27.45 -1.72 -14.67
N ASN A 436 27.00 -1.87 -13.41
CA ASN A 436 25.93 -1.12 -12.77
C ASN A 436 24.63 -1.15 -13.62
N LEU A 437 24.25 -2.32 -14.11
CA LEU A 437 23.13 -2.51 -15.04
C LEU A 437 21.82 -2.02 -14.44
N PHE A 438 21.58 -2.32 -13.16
CA PHE A 438 20.38 -1.85 -12.47
C PHE A 438 20.33 -0.33 -12.39
N HIS A 439 21.45 0.31 -12.07
CA HIS A 439 21.52 1.77 -11.97
C HIS A 439 21.24 2.43 -13.34
N GLU A 440 21.76 1.86 -14.44
CA GLU A 440 21.44 2.31 -15.80
C GLU A 440 19.98 2.08 -16.19
N LEU A 441 19.38 0.95 -15.77
CA LEU A 441 17.94 0.71 -15.92
C LEU A 441 17.13 1.75 -15.12
N LEU A 442 17.54 2.08 -13.89
CA LEU A 442 16.86 3.05 -13.05
C LEU A 442 16.89 4.46 -13.65
N LYS A 443 18.01 4.88 -14.27
CA LYS A 443 18.09 6.11 -15.09
C LYS A 443 17.12 6.06 -16.27
N PHE A 444 16.98 4.91 -16.92
CA PHE A 444 16.12 4.76 -18.09
C PHE A 444 14.65 4.94 -17.69
N VAL A 445 14.23 4.26 -16.62
CA VAL A 445 12.89 4.39 -16.05
C VAL A 445 12.63 5.82 -15.58
N HIS A 446 13.60 6.48 -14.94
CA HIS A 446 13.51 7.89 -14.56
C HIS A 446 13.19 8.77 -15.77
N ASN A 447 14.01 8.69 -16.82
CA ASN A 447 13.87 9.51 -18.02
C ASN A 447 12.55 9.23 -18.76
N ASP A 448 12.14 7.96 -18.83
CA ASP A 448 10.86 7.60 -19.43
C ASP A 448 9.68 8.14 -18.61
N CYS A 449 9.73 8.06 -17.27
CA CYS A 449 8.70 8.65 -16.41
C CYS A 449 8.64 10.18 -16.53
N LEU A 450 9.80 10.85 -16.61
CA LEU A 450 9.90 12.30 -16.82
C LEU A 450 9.23 12.70 -18.15
N LYS A 451 9.50 11.96 -19.23
CA LYS A 451 8.84 12.15 -20.53
C LYS A 451 7.32 12.02 -20.44
N HIS A 452 6.82 11.14 -19.57
CA HIS A 452 5.40 10.94 -19.31
C HIS A 452 4.83 11.87 -18.22
N LYS A 453 5.53 12.97 -17.88
CA LYS A 453 5.09 13.99 -16.91
C LYS A 453 4.74 13.42 -15.53
N VAL A 454 5.53 12.44 -15.08
CA VAL A 454 5.53 12.00 -13.69
C VAL A 454 6.39 12.99 -12.90
N ASP A 455 5.86 13.51 -11.80
CA ASP A 455 6.56 14.48 -10.92
C ASP A 455 7.47 13.80 -9.89
N TYR A 456 7.05 12.64 -9.37
CA TYR A 456 7.79 11.91 -8.33
C TYR A 456 7.84 10.41 -8.59
N LEU A 457 8.98 9.81 -8.28
CA LEU A 457 9.12 8.37 -8.10
C LEU A 457 9.44 8.10 -6.63
N PHE A 458 8.88 7.02 -6.10
CA PHE A 458 9.23 6.53 -4.78
C PHE A 458 9.27 5.01 -4.75
N ILE A 459 9.98 4.47 -3.76
CA ILE A 459 10.08 3.05 -3.48
C ILE A 459 10.18 2.86 -1.97
N GLY A 460 9.56 1.81 -1.44
CA GLY A 460 9.87 1.31 -0.11
C GLY A 460 10.55 -0.03 -0.20
N LEU A 461 11.56 -0.20 0.63
CA LEU A 461 12.40 -1.38 0.69
C LEU A 461 12.54 -1.81 2.14
N ALA A 462 12.68 -3.11 2.37
CA ALA A 462 13.28 -3.56 3.61
C ALA A 462 14.77 -3.19 3.61
N LYS A 463 15.34 -2.89 4.77
CA LYS A 463 16.81 -2.69 4.85
C LYS A 463 17.62 -3.93 4.51
N THR A 464 17.00 -5.10 4.46
CA THR A 464 17.64 -6.35 4.00
C THR A 464 17.51 -6.58 2.50
N ASP A 465 16.81 -5.73 1.76
CA ASP A 465 16.71 -5.84 0.32
C ASP A 465 18.06 -5.43 -0.32
N PRO A 466 18.74 -6.32 -1.06
CA PRO A 466 20.01 -6.00 -1.69
C PRO A 466 19.97 -4.78 -2.62
N ILE A 467 18.79 -4.42 -3.14
CA ILE A 467 18.66 -3.29 -4.05
C ILE A 467 18.63 -1.93 -3.35
N GLU A 468 18.50 -1.90 -2.01
CA GLU A 468 18.43 -0.65 -1.22
C GLU A 468 19.62 0.27 -1.50
N THR A 469 20.82 -0.29 -1.70
CA THR A 469 22.05 0.46 -1.95
C THR A 469 22.03 1.24 -3.26
N GLN A 470 21.04 1.00 -4.13
CA GLN A 470 20.88 1.68 -5.42
C GLN A 470 20.01 2.94 -5.32
N PHE A 471 19.48 3.26 -4.13
CA PHE A 471 18.54 4.34 -3.90
C PHE A 471 19.02 5.37 -2.86
N PRO A 472 18.51 6.62 -2.92
CA PRO A 472 17.72 7.19 -4.01
C PRO A 472 18.57 7.46 -5.26
N LEU A 473 17.93 7.55 -6.43
CA LEU A 473 18.64 7.90 -7.67
C LEU A 473 19.16 9.34 -7.67
N LEU A 474 18.35 10.27 -7.15
CA LEU A 474 18.69 11.68 -7.02
C LEU A 474 18.47 12.14 -5.57
N PRO A 475 19.29 13.07 -5.06
CA PRO A 475 19.11 13.64 -3.74
C PRO A 475 17.95 14.67 -3.72
N GLY A 476 17.72 15.29 -2.56
CA GLY A 476 16.81 16.45 -2.40
C GLY A 476 15.47 16.14 -1.72
N ILE A 477 15.11 14.86 -1.63
CA ILE A 477 14.02 14.36 -0.80
C ILE A 477 14.59 13.41 0.25
N LYS A 478 14.23 13.65 1.51
CA LYS A 478 14.67 12.87 2.66
C LYS A 478 14.02 11.49 2.60
N SER A 479 14.86 10.47 2.72
CA SER A 479 14.39 9.09 2.88
C SER A 479 13.80 8.91 4.28
N LEU A 480 12.66 8.22 4.36
CA LEU A 480 11.93 8.01 5.61
C LEU A 480 12.14 6.60 6.11
N ASN A 481 12.46 6.47 7.40
CA ASN A 481 12.67 5.18 8.03
C ASN A 481 11.39 4.70 8.71
N PHE A 482 11.10 3.42 8.54
CA PHE A 482 9.96 2.74 9.12
C PHE A 482 10.40 1.44 9.81
N THR A 483 9.53 0.91 10.65
CA THR A 483 9.69 -0.40 11.27
C THR A 483 8.45 -1.24 11.04
N LEU A 484 8.64 -2.44 10.50
CA LEU A 484 7.61 -3.45 10.37
C LEU A 484 7.50 -4.23 11.68
N HIS A 485 6.30 -4.28 12.21
CA HIS A 485 5.94 -4.97 13.45
C HIS A 485 5.05 -6.15 13.14
N PHE A 486 5.29 -7.27 13.80
CA PHE A 486 4.58 -8.53 13.60
C PHE A 486 3.94 -8.97 14.93
N CYS A 487 2.67 -9.36 14.90
CA CYS A 487 2.13 -10.30 15.87
C CYS A 487 2.14 -11.68 15.19
N MET A 488 3.17 -12.44 15.52
CA MET A 488 3.21 -13.89 15.29
C MET A 488 2.99 -14.50 16.66
N GLY A 489 2.37 -15.68 16.75
CA GLY A 489 2.22 -16.39 18.03
C GLY A 489 3.58 -16.78 18.66
N ASN A 490 3.71 -18.02 19.11
CA ASN A 490 4.97 -18.49 19.72
C ASN A 490 6.06 -18.79 18.67
N LEU A 491 6.43 -17.80 17.83
CA LEU A 491 7.60 -17.94 16.97
C LEU A 491 8.85 -17.87 17.84
N ASP A 492 9.68 -18.91 17.76
CA ASP A 492 10.96 -18.93 18.47
C ASP A 492 11.81 -17.70 18.11
N LYS A 493 12.41 -17.09 19.13
CA LYS A 493 13.25 -15.89 18.98
C LYS A 493 14.41 -16.14 18.02
N SER A 494 15.00 -17.34 18.04
CA SER A 494 16.11 -17.68 17.13
C SER A 494 15.65 -17.74 15.67
N LEU A 495 14.46 -18.30 15.43
CA LEU A 495 13.87 -18.34 14.09
C LEU A 495 13.51 -16.94 13.59
N ARG A 496 12.99 -16.08 14.47
CA ARG A 496 12.73 -14.67 14.16
C ARG A 496 14.01 -13.95 13.72
N GLU A 497 15.08 -14.08 14.50
CA GLU A 497 16.38 -13.46 14.19
C GLU A 497 16.91 -13.97 12.85
N LYS A 498 16.87 -15.28 12.60
CA LYS A 498 17.29 -15.89 11.33
C LYS A 498 16.47 -15.41 10.12
N ILE A 499 15.15 -15.26 10.27
CA ILE A 499 14.29 -14.79 9.18
C ILE A 499 14.55 -13.29 8.93
N SER A 500 14.69 -12.49 9.98
CA SER A 500 14.89 -11.04 9.88
C SER A 500 16.15 -10.60 9.13
N THR A 501 17.11 -11.51 8.90
CA THR A 501 18.31 -11.24 8.10
C THR A 501 18.16 -11.59 6.62
N ARG A 502 17.05 -12.21 6.21
CA ARG A 502 16.78 -12.53 4.80
C ARG A 502 16.23 -11.31 4.05
N PRO A 503 16.34 -11.26 2.72
CA PRO A 503 15.65 -10.24 1.91
C PRO A 503 14.13 -10.31 2.11
N PHE A 504 13.48 -9.16 2.24
CA PHE A 504 12.02 -9.05 2.39
C PHE A 504 11.43 -8.34 1.20
N PHE A 505 10.47 -8.99 0.54
CA PHE A 505 9.72 -8.38 -0.55
C PHE A 505 8.74 -7.35 0.03
N GLN A 506 8.78 -6.12 -0.51
CA GLN A 506 7.83 -5.07 -0.16
C GLN A 506 6.70 -5.01 -1.17
N ASP A 507 5.52 -5.44 -0.73
CA ASP A 507 4.31 -5.43 -1.54
C ASP A 507 3.85 -3.97 -1.78
N PRO A 508 3.66 -3.54 -3.04
CA PRO A 508 3.26 -2.16 -3.35
C PRO A 508 1.91 -1.75 -2.73
N ARG A 509 1.11 -2.70 -2.26
CA ARG A 509 -0.18 -2.45 -1.61
C ARG A 509 -0.04 -2.02 -0.14
N ASP A 510 1.12 -2.23 0.49
CA ASP A 510 1.32 -2.06 1.95
C ASP A 510 1.77 -0.65 2.38
N TYR A 511 1.73 0.32 1.48
CA TYR A 511 2.19 1.67 1.78
C TYR A 511 1.10 2.46 2.45
N GLY A 512 1.34 2.99 3.65
CA GLY A 512 0.42 3.93 4.29
C GLY A 512 0.40 5.29 3.59
N ILE A 513 0.59 6.35 4.38
CA ILE A 513 0.72 7.70 3.84
C ILE A 513 2.14 7.87 3.31
N VAL A 514 2.26 8.18 2.03
CA VAL A 514 3.53 8.61 1.42
C VAL A 514 3.76 10.06 1.83
N MET A 515 4.91 10.36 2.43
CA MET A 515 5.33 11.71 2.80
C MET A 515 6.68 12.00 2.16
N PHE A 516 6.85 13.19 1.58
CA PHE A 516 8.09 13.65 0.98
C PHE A 516 8.59 14.86 1.76
N HIS A 517 9.71 14.71 2.43
CA HIS A 517 10.36 15.78 3.18
C HIS A 517 11.57 16.31 2.41
N SER A 518 11.84 17.61 2.47
CA SER A 518 13.09 18.20 1.99
C SER A 518 14.28 17.69 2.80
N THR A 519 15.43 17.52 2.16
CA THR A 519 16.72 17.37 2.86
C THR A 519 17.31 18.71 3.28
N ASP A 520 16.86 19.80 2.69
CA ASP A 520 17.32 21.16 2.98
C ASP A 520 16.52 21.73 4.15
N PRO A 521 17.09 21.84 5.37
CA PRO A 521 16.41 22.42 6.50
C PRO A 521 16.21 23.93 6.33
N ASN A 522 17.04 24.61 5.53
CA ASN A 522 17.07 26.07 5.43
C ASN A 522 16.02 26.63 4.45
N LYS A 523 15.34 25.79 3.66
CA LYS A 523 14.13 26.17 2.92
C LYS A 523 12.94 26.31 3.87
N HIS A 524 13.05 27.26 4.79
CA HIS A 524 12.04 27.66 5.76
C HIS A 524 11.03 28.64 5.16
N GLU A 525 10.54 28.45 3.93
CA GLU A 525 9.34 29.19 3.57
C GLU A 525 8.20 28.61 4.43
N PRO A 526 7.58 29.39 5.35
CA PRO A 526 6.56 28.86 6.24
C PRO A 526 5.28 28.63 5.42
N LEU A 527 5.24 27.49 4.71
CA LEU A 527 4.15 27.07 3.83
C LEU A 527 2.81 26.97 4.56
N LEU A 528 2.84 26.87 5.90
CA LEU A 528 1.64 26.72 6.71
C LEU A 528 0.83 28.01 6.90
N SER A 529 1.39 29.21 6.69
CA SER A 529 0.59 30.44 6.92
C SER A 529 -0.63 30.53 6.00
N ASN A 530 -0.57 29.90 4.81
CA ASN A 530 -1.65 29.91 3.81
C ASN A 530 -2.22 28.52 3.48
N SER A 531 -1.79 27.45 4.16
CA SER A 531 -2.28 26.09 3.87
C SER A 531 -3.66 25.84 4.51
N PRO A 532 -4.64 25.25 3.81
CA PRO A 532 -5.92 24.80 4.39
C PRO A 532 -5.76 23.83 5.57
N ILE A 533 -4.58 23.23 5.73
CA ILE A 533 -4.25 22.30 6.81
C ILE A 533 -3.98 23.04 8.12
N SER A 534 -3.46 24.27 8.07
CA SER A 534 -3.22 25.10 9.27
C SER A 534 -4.50 25.29 10.09
N SER A 535 -5.67 25.39 9.43
CA SER A 535 -6.96 25.44 10.12
C SER A 535 -7.54 24.08 10.53
N LYS A 536 -6.96 22.96 10.07
CA LYS A 536 -7.45 21.59 10.32
C LYS A 536 -6.63 20.82 11.36
N LEU A 537 -5.36 21.19 11.55
CA LEU A 537 -4.53 20.76 12.67
C LEU A 537 -4.96 21.54 13.92
#